data_AF-A0A3E2YH48-F1
#
_entry.id   AF-A0A3E2YH48-F1
#
_cell.length_a   1.000
_cell.length_b   1.000
_cell.length_c   1.000
_cell.angle_alpha   90.00
_cell.angle_beta   90.00
_cell.angle_gamma   90.00
#
_symmetry.space_group_name_H-M   'P 1'
#
loop_
_entity.id
_entity.type
_entity.pdbx_description
1 polymer ?
#
loop_
_entity_poly.entity_id
_entity_poly.type
_entity_poly.pdbx_seq_one_letter_code
_entity_poly.pdbx_strand_id
1 'polypeptide(L)'
;MRRKLVPVVALSMACLLAVTTACSTGNRKKRNRSADRPAGTAAKRDDVDAAPATARATPTPRRTGDQLTCPGLRNTRIGSSRVRYRGYAAPIRLSAGRWSDRNGTTVELQRPCAVGDLDGDGAGDAIGVVMLDGGGTGRFFTLAAWRNVKGEPDYQAQVDLGDRTPVESVSVRGGRATVVYLTRPADSSMAELSIRRTAVYQLRGTTLAELSHTDARVAGASGDGDSADSGTAPDSPYSPTRTRRPRSR
;
A
#
# COMPACT_ATOMS: atom_id res chain seq x y z
N MET A 1 38.63 28.70 -22.10
CA MET A 1 39.61 27.77 -21.50
C MET A 1 38.92 26.42 -21.29
N ARG A 2 39.34 25.39 -22.04
CA ARG A 2 38.74 24.04 -22.00
C ARG A 2 39.37 23.25 -20.86
N ARG A 3 38.58 22.77 -19.90
CA ARG A 3 39.05 21.77 -18.91
C ARG A 3 38.38 20.43 -19.21
N LYS A 4 39.24 19.44 -19.36
CA LYS A 4 38.97 18.08 -19.85
C LYS A 4 38.38 17.22 -18.72
N LEU A 5 37.46 16.34 -19.11
CA LEU A 5 37.02 15.16 -18.37
C LEU A 5 38.19 14.19 -18.17
N VAL A 6 38.22 13.52 -17.02
CA VAL A 6 39.02 12.31 -16.76
C VAL A 6 38.06 11.27 -16.15
N PRO A 7 37.85 10.10 -16.79
CA PRO A 7 37.28 8.92 -16.16
C PRO A 7 38.40 7.94 -15.75
N VAL A 8 38.05 6.69 -15.41
CA VAL A 8 38.92 5.56 -14.99
C VAL A 8 39.09 5.56 -13.44
N VAL A 9 38.75 4.53 -12.65
CA VAL A 9 39.02 3.08 -12.77
C VAL A 9 38.00 2.28 -11.94
N ALA A 10 37.58 1.14 -12.49
CA ALA A 10 36.90 0.05 -11.79
C ALA A 10 37.92 -0.89 -11.11
N LEU A 11 37.67 -1.25 -9.85
CA LEU A 11 38.26 -2.40 -9.12
C LEU A 11 37.26 -2.71 -8.00
N SER A 12 37.01 -3.93 -7.52
CA SER A 12 37.25 -5.29 -7.94
C SER A 12 36.63 -6.13 -6.83
N MET A 13 35.84 -7.11 -7.23
CA MET A 13 35.20 -8.14 -6.42
C MET A 13 36.22 -8.97 -5.61
N ALA A 14 35.99 -9.13 -4.31
CA ALA A 14 36.63 -10.16 -3.49
C ALA A 14 35.60 -10.68 -2.46
N CYS A 15 35.04 -11.86 -2.75
CA CYS A 15 34.24 -12.64 -1.82
C CYS A 15 35.17 -13.69 -1.19
N LEU A 16 35.40 -13.60 0.12
CA LEU A 16 36.11 -14.62 0.89
C LEU A 16 35.10 -15.41 1.71
N LEU A 17 35.04 -16.71 1.41
CA LEU A 17 34.39 -17.76 2.18
C LEU A 17 35.15 -17.99 3.49
N ALA A 18 34.41 -18.12 4.60
CA ALA A 18 34.88 -18.85 5.78
C ALA A 18 33.71 -19.66 6.35
N VAL A 19 33.79 -20.97 6.13
CA VAL A 19 32.98 -22.02 6.76
C VAL A 19 33.75 -22.51 7.98
N THR A 20 33.16 -22.48 9.17
CA THR A 20 33.67 -23.24 10.32
C THR A 20 32.54 -24.02 10.98
N THR A 21 32.54 -25.32 10.67
CA THR A 21 31.77 -26.37 11.32
C THR A 21 32.55 -26.83 12.56
N ALA A 22 31.96 -26.76 13.75
CA ALA A 22 32.53 -27.35 14.96
C ALA A 22 31.59 -28.45 15.50
N CYS A 23 31.96 -29.70 15.25
CA CYS A 23 31.38 -30.89 15.86
C CYS A 23 31.96 -31.07 17.27
N SER A 24 31.10 -31.16 18.28
CA SER A 24 31.46 -31.47 19.66
C SER A 24 31.54 -32.99 19.87
N THR A 25 32.73 -33.49 20.20
CA THR A 25 33.00 -34.88 20.57
C THR A 25 32.64 -35.15 22.03
N GLY A 26 31.74 -36.11 22.24
CA GLY A 26 31.42 -36.64 23.56
C GLY A 26 32.56 -37.47 24.15
N ASN A 27 32.64 -37.51 25.48
CA ASN A 27 33.48 -38.47 26.19
C ASN A 27 32.69 -39.21 27.26
N ARG A 28 32.69 -40.54 27.14
CA ARG A 28 32.13 -41.51 28.08
C ARG A 28 33.07 -41.66 29.26
N LYS A 29 32.54 -41.68 30.49
CA LYS A 29 33.21 -42.42 31.58
C LYS A 29 32.21 -43.21 32.40
N LYS A 30 32.36 -44.53 32.26
CA LYS A 30 31.64 -45.63 32.88
C LYS A 30 32.31 -45.96 34.21
N ARG A 31 31.58 -46.05 35.32
CA ARG A 31 31.95 -46.87 36.50
C ARG A 31 30.67 -47.30 37.23
N ASN A 32 30.41 -48.60 37.19
CA ASN A 32 29.45 -49.30 38.05
C ASN A 32 30.16 -49.70 39.35
N ARG A 33 29.46 -49.62 40.50
CA ARG A 33 29.45 -50.69 41.51
C ARG A 33 28.31 -50.49 42.51
N SER A 34 27.45 -51.49 42.58
CA SER A 34 26.41 -51.67 43.60
C SER A 34 27.01 -52.30 44.86
N ALA A 35 26.52 -51.93 46.05
CA ALA A 35 26.02 -52.83 47.11
C ALA A 35 25.73 -52.05 48.41
N ASP A 36 24.75 -52.56 49.15
CA ASP A 36 24.40 -52.37 50.57
C ASP A 36 23.37 -51.30 51.01
N ARG A 37 22.18 -51.84 51.33
CA ARG A 37 21.16 -51.38 52.31
C ARG A 37 21.60 -51.85 53.73
N PRO A 38 21.10 -51.34 54.88
CA PRO A 38 19.67 -51.11 55.13
C PRO A 38 19.25 -49.91 56.02
N ALA A 39 17.93 -49.64 55.93
CA ALA A 39 16.98 -49.11 56.93
C ALA A 39 17.32 -47.88 57.79
N GLY A 40 16.55 -46.80 57.59
CA GLY A 40 16.42 -45.68 58.53
C GLY A 40 15.28 -44.76 58.11
N THR A 41 14.30 -44.62 59.00
CA THR A 41 13.02 -43.92 58.86
C THR A 41 13.16 -42.39 58.79
N ALA A 42 12.13 -41.77 58.19
CA ALA A 42 11.61 -40.41 58.45
C ALA A 42 11.89 -39.30 57.41
N ALA A 43 10.78 -38.89 56.81
CA ALA A 43 10.36 -37.50 56.61
C ALA A 43 11.03 -36.64 55.51
N LYS A 44 10.18 -36.38 54.50
CA LYS A 44 9.75 -35.03 54.05
C LYS A 44 10.41 -34.47 52.78
N ARG A 45 9.51 -34.27 51.80
CA ARG A 45 9.53 -33.39 50.61
C ARG A 45 10.34 -33.89 49.40
N ASP A 46 9.59 -34.33 48.39
CA ASP A 46 9.88 -34.18 46.95
C ASP A 46 8.50 -34.08 46.29
N ASP A 47 8.06 -32.94 45.76
CA ASP A 47 8.37 -32.40 44.43
C ASP A 47 8.22 -33.44 43.31
N VAL A 48 7.00 -33.55 42.78
CA VAL A 48 6.75 -34.13 41.45
C VAL A 48 5.73 -33.28 40.71
N ASP A 49 6.28 -32.50 39.79
CA ASP A 49 5.78 -32.28 38.43
C ASP A 49 4.54 -31.39 38.23
N ALA A 50 4.82 -30.09 38.14
CA ALA A 50 4.01 -29.17 37.37
C ALA A 50 4.95 -28.32 36.50
N ALA A 51 5.22 -28.80 35.29
CA ALA A 51 5.75 -27.97 34.22
C ALA A 51 4.89 -26.69 34.14
N PRO A 52 5.49 -25.48 34.17
CA PRO A 52 4.71 -24.26 34.05
C PRO A 52 4.20 -24.20 32.61
N ALA A 53 2.88 -24.42 32.47
CA ALA A 53 2.15 -23.99 31.30
C ALA A 53 2.47 -22.50 31.10
N THR A 54 3.24 -22.21 30.06
CA THR A 54 3.54 -20.83 29.67
C THR A 54 2.21 -20.23 29.25
N ALA A 55 1.57 -19.53 30.19
CA ALA A 55 0.36 -18.80 29.93
C ALA A 55 0.66 -17.85 28.77
N ARG A 56 0.07 -18.15 27.62
CA ARG A 56 0.13 -17.31 26.44
C ARG A 56 -0.45 -15.97 26.86
N ALA A 57 0.40 -14.95 27.02
CA ALA A 57 -0.03 -13.64 27.44
C ALA A 57 -1.14 -13.18 26.49
N THR A 58 -2.35 -13.01 27.03
CA THR A 58 -3.43 -12.35 26.32
C THR A 58 -2.94 -10.93 26.02
N PRO A 59 -2.89 -10.50 24.75
CA PRO A 59 -2.43 -9.16 24.43
C PRO A 59 -3.35 -8.15 25.12
N THR A 60 -2.80 -7.40 26.07
CA THR A 60 -3.48 -6.26 26.69
C THR A 60 -3.97 -5.33 25.57
N PRO A 61 -5.26 -4.96 25.53
CA PRO A 61 -5.76 -4.03 24.52
C PRO A 61 -4.96 -2.73 24.63
N ARG A 62 -4.13 -2.45 23.63
CA ARG A 62 -3.38 -1.18 23.54
C ARG A 62 -4.40 -0.05 23.53
N ARG A 63 -4.22 0.94 24.40
CA ARG A 63 -5.18 2.05 24.57
C ARG A 63 -5.47 2.70 23.22
N THR A 64 -6.75 2.90 22.92
CA THR A 64 -7.28 3.55 21.71
C THR A 64 -6.68 4.94 21.46
N GLY A 65 -6.08 5.58 22.47
CA GLY A 65 -5.45 6.90 22.36
C GLY A 65 -4.08 6.94 21.66
N ASP A 66 -3.43 5.78 21.44
CA ASP A 66 -2.11 5.72 20.80
C ASP A 66 -2.19 5.32 19.32
N GLN A 67 -3.38 5.14 18.75
CA GLN A 67 -3.58 4.73 17.36
C GLN A 67 -3.80 5.92 16.43
N LEU A 68 -3.31 5.83 15.18
CA LEU A 68 -3.67 6.81 14.17
C LEU A 68 -5.17 6.72 13.85
N THR A 69 -5.73 7.83 13.35
CA THR A 69 -7.10 7.88 12.87
C THR A 69 -7.14 8.56 11.51
N CYS A 70 -8.07 8.16 10.64
CA CYS A 70 -8.25 8.80 9.34
C CYS A 70 -8.55 10.31 9.46
N PRO A 71 -9.41 10.77 10.40
CA PRO A 71 -9.55 12.20 10.67
C PRO A 71 -8.25 12.87 11.11
N GLY A 72 -7.41 12.19 11.90
CA GLY A 72 -6.12 12.70 12.37
C GLY A 72 -5.13 13.02 11.25
N LEU A 73 -5.22 12.35 10.11
CA LEU A 73 -4.37 12.63 8.95
C LEU A 73 -4.65 13.98 8.28
N ARG A 74 -5.77 14.65 8.56
CA ARG A 74 -6.14 15.91 7.90
C ARG A 74 -5.16 17.06 8.16
N ASN A 75 -4.39 17.00 9.25
CA ASN A 75 -3.41 18.03 9.59
C ASN A 75 -1.96 17.50 9.58
N THR A 76 -1.75 16.33 8.93
CA THR A 76 -0.45 15.66 8.85
C THR A 76 0.45 16.27 7.77
N ARG A 77 1.67 15.73 7.65
CA ARG A 77 2.58 15.97 6.53
C ARG A 77 2.50 14.84 5.50
N ILE A 78 2.53 15.24 4.23
CA ILE A 78 2.75 14.35 3.09
C ILE A 78 4.23 14.42 2.72
N GLY A 79 4.89 13.27 2.64
CA GLY A 79 6.33 13.17 2.47
C GLY A 79 7.10 13.36 3.78
N SER A 80 8.36 12.96 3.74
CA SER A 80 9.35 13.08 4.81
C SER A 80 10.72 13.38 4.20
N SER A 81 11.74 13.55 5.04
CA SER A 81 13.13 13.66 4.58
C SER A 81 13.63 12.36 3.93
N ARG A 82 13.07 11.21 4.31
CA ARG A 82 13.44 9.89 3.79
C ARG A 82 12.65 9.54 2.53
N VAL A 83 11.36 9.86 2.50
CA VAL A 83 10.47 9.59 1.37
C VAL A 83 9.81 10.87 0.92
N ARG A 84 10.31 11.43 -0.19
CA ARG A 84 9.76 12.65 -0.76
C ARG A 84 8.46 12.36 -1.50
N TYR A 85 7.45 13.16 -1.24
CA TYR A 85 6.19 13.07 -1.98
C TYR A 85 6.37 13.53 -3.42
N ARG A 86 6.32 12.62 -4.39
CA ARG A 86 6.33 12.92 -5.84
C ARG A 86 7.38 13.97 -6.25
N GLY A 87 8.57 13.89 -5.64
CA GLY A 87 9.68 14.80 -5.92
C GLY A 87 9.65 16.17 -5.22
N TYR A 88 8.62 16.49 -4.43
CA TYR A 88 8.60 17.70 -3.62
C TYR A 88 9.81 17.72 -2.68
N ALA A 89 10.53 18.85 -2.70
CA ALA A 89 11.77 19.00 -1.95
C ALA A 89 11.56 18.98 -0.43
N ALA A 90 10.42 19.52 0.04
CA ALA A 90 10.04 19.57 1.44
C ALA A 90 8.69 18.86 1.66
N PRO A 91 8.46 18.27 2.84
CA PRO A 91 7.15 17.73 3.21
C PRO A 91 6.04 18.78 3.11
N ILE A 92 4.91 18.39 2.55
CA ILE A 92 3.72 19.24 2.41
C ILE A 92 2.89 19.12 3.69
N ARG A 93 2.59 20.24 4.35
CA ARG A 93 1.69 20.23 5.50
C ARG A 93 0.25 20.43 5.05
N LEU A 94 -0.60 19.44 5.34
CA LEU A 94 -2.04 19.57 5.12
C LEU A 94 -2.67 20.43 6.22
N SER A 95 -3.73 21.14 5.83
CA SER A 95 -4.66 21.80 6.73
C SER A 95 -6.07 21.34 6.36
N ALA A 96 -6.78 20.74 7.31
CA ALA A 96 -8.11 20.15 7.10
C ALA A 96 -8.20 19.12 5.94
N GLY A 97 -7.07 18.51 5.58
CA GLY A 97 -6.94 17.52 4.52
C GLY A 97 -6.49 18.10 3.18
N ARG A 98 -6.15 19.39 3.11
CA ARG A 98 -5.79 20.06 1.86
C ARG A 98 -4.56 20.95 2.00
N TRP A 99 -3.86 21.12 0.90
CA TRP A 99 -2.81 22.11 0.71
C TRP A 99 -2.91 22.69 -0.70
N SER A 100 -2.44 23.91 -0.88
CA SER A 100 -2.28 24.54 -2.20
C SER A 100 -1.05 25.43 -2.25
N ASP A 101 -0.41 25.51 -3.41
CA ASP A 101 0.62 26.53 -3.67
C ASP A 101 0.07 27.79 -4.37
N ARG A 102 0.97 28.73 -4.65
CA ARG A 102 0.66 29.98 -5.36
C ARG A 102 0.31 29.79 -6.83
N ASN A 103 0.69 28.66 -7.42
CA ASN A 103 0.48 28.37 -8.83
C ASN A 103 -0.86 27.64 -9.07
N GLY A 104 -1.63 27.39 -8.01
CA GLY A 104 -2.90 26.69 -8.08
C GLY A 104 -2.77 25.16 -8.01
N THR A 105 -1.57 24.62 -7.78
CA THR A 105 -1.40 23.19 -7.48
C THR A 105 -2.09 22.89 -6.15
N THR A 106 -2.80 21.78 -6.08
CA THR A 106 -3.49 21.34 -4.86
C THR A 106 -3.11 19.90 -4.52
N VAL A 107 -3.03 19.63 -3.22
CA VAL A 107 -2.83 18.29 -2.68
C VAL A 107 -3.93 18.04 -1.67
N GLU A 108 -4.66 16.95 -1.86
CA GLU A 108 -5.84 16.63 -1.05
C GLU A 108 -5.83 15.19 -0.56
N LEU A 109 -5.98 15.03 0.74
CA LEU A 109 -6.32 13.75 1.34
C LEU A 109 -7.76 13.38 0.97
N GLN A 110 -7.91 12.27 0.26
CA GLN A 110 -9.20 11.76 -0.17
C GLN A 110 -9.89 11.01 0.99
N ARG A 111 -11.20 10.79 0.84
CA ARG A 111 -12.01 10.11 1.86
C ARG A 111 -11.58 8.66 2.14
N PRO A 112 -11.25 7.83 1.14
CA PRO A 112 -10.78 6.47 1.40
C PRO A 112 -9.50 6.47 2.22
N CYS A 113 -9.60 5.86 3.39
CA CYS A 113 -8.51 5.70 4.34
C CYS A 113 -8.83 4.51 5.25
N ALA A 114 -7.80 3.84 5.73
CA ALA A 114 -7.92 2.79 6.72
C ALA A 114 -6.78 2.84 7.72
N VAL A 115 -7.08 2.37 8.93
CA VAL A 115 -6.12 2.22 10.03
C VAL A 115 -5.98 0.74 10.36
N GLY A 116 -4.76 0.32 10.62
CA GLY A 116 -4.43 -1.03 11.06
C GLY A 116 -2.93 -1.20 11.14
N ASP A 117 -2.48 -2.27 11.79
CA ASP A 117 -1.07 -2.60 11.92
C ASP A 117 -0.50 -3.04 10.57
N LEU A 118 0.42 -2.25 9.99
CA LEU A 118 1.07 -2.51 8.69
C LEU A 118 2.48 -3.06 8.84
N ASP A 119 3.19 -2.69 9.91
CA ASP A 119 4.59 -3.05 10.13
C ASP A 119 4.79 -4.17 11.18
N GLY A 120 3.71 -4.60 11.84
CA GLY A 120 3.69 -5.69 12.80
C GLY A 120 4.09 -5.28 14.22
N ASP A 121 4.16 -3.98 14.53
CA ASP A 121 4.53 -3.49 15.86
C ASP A 121 3.33 -3.37 16.84
N GLY A 122 2.14 -3.78 16.39
CA GLY A 122 0.91 -3.77 17.17
C GLY A 122 0.32 -2.36 17.37
N ALA A 123 0.88 -1.32 16.76
CA ALA A 123 0.27 0.01 16.71
C ALA A 123 -0.59 0.14 15.44
N GLY A 124 -1.68 0.90 15.53
CA GLY A 124 -2.49 1.18 14.35
C GLY A 124 -1.81 2.22 13.47
N ASP A 125 -1.23 1.79 12.36
CA ASP A 125 -0.73 2.63 11.26
C ASP A 125 -1.90 3.10 10.38
N ALA A 126 -1.62 3.95 9.39
CA ALA A 126 -2.64 4.43 8.48
C ALA A 126 -2.23 4.32 7.01
N ILE A 127 -3.19 3.92 6.17
CA ILE A 127 -3.15 4.08 4.72
C ILE A 127 -4.17 5.14 4.34
N GLY A 128 -3.76 6.08 3.51
CA GLY A 128 -4.63 7.12 2.95
C GLY A 128 -4.34 7.33 1.47
N VAL A 129 -5.30 7.94 0.79
CA VAL A 129 -5.18 8.29 -0.63
C VAL A 129 -4.97 9.79 -0.75
N VAL A 130 -3.92 10.19 -1.46
CA VAL A 130 -3.58 11.58 -1.71
C VAL A 130 -3.77 11.85 -3.20
N MET A 131 -4.51 12.91 -3.53
CA MET A 131 -4.72 13.37 -4.89
C MET A 131 -3.94 14.67 -5.11
N LEU A 132 -3.15 14.72 -6.17
CA LEU A 132 -2.48 15.94 -6.64
C LEU A 132 -3.16 16.44 -7.90
N ASP A 133 -3.53 17.71 -7.90
CA ASP A 133 -4.01 18.44 -9.06
C ASP A 133 -3.03 19.58 -9.36
N GLY A 134 -2.36 19.52 -10.50
CA GLY A 134 -1.37 20.51 -10.93
C GLY A 134 -1.95 21.73 -11.65
N GLY A 135 -3.28 21.86 -11.73
CA GLY A 135 -3.95 22.91 -12.50
C GLY A 135 -4.16 22.57 -13.99
N GLY A 136 -3.80 21.35 -14.40
CA GLY A 136 -4.10 20.80 -15.72
C GLY A 136 -5.41 20.00 -15.74
N THR A 137 -5.54 19.08 -16.70
CA THR A 137 -6.68 18.15 -16.76
C THR A 137 -6.41 16.81 -16.05
N GLY A 138 -5.18 16.60 -15.60
CA GLY A 138 -4.76 15.40 -14.89
C GLY A 138 -4.97 15.53 -13.39
N ARG A 139 -5.34 14.42 -12.75
CA ARG A 139 -5.46 14.28 -11.29
C ARG A 139 -4.73 13.01 -10.88
N PHE A 140 -3.63 13.17 -10.16
CA PHE A 140 -2.73 12.06 -9.85
C PHE A 140 -3.02 11.50 -8.46
N PHE A 141 -3.34 10.22 -8.39
CA PHE A 141 -3.65 9.53 -7.14
C PHE A 141 -2.42 8.79 -6.64
N THR A 142 -2.19 8.87 -5.34
CA THR A 142 -1.07 8.23 -4.63
C THR A 142 -1.63 7.53 -3.40
N LEU A 143 -1.26 6.27 -3.22
CA LEU A 143 -1.47 5.57 -1.95
C LEU A 143 -0.30 5.91 -1.03
N ALA A 144 -0.59 6.36 0.19
CA ALA A 144 0.41 6.77 1.17
C ALA A 144 0.24 5.99 2.47
N ALA A 145 1.37 5.62 3.08
CA ALA A 145 1.42 4.97 4.39
C ALA A 145 2.08 5.87 5.43
N TRP A 146 1.41 5.99 6.58
CA TRP A 146 1.94 6.60 7.78
C TRP A 146 2.12 5.53 8.83
N ARG A 147 3.34 5.43 9.34
CA ARG A 147 3.60 4.68 10.56
C ARG A 147 3.12 5.49 11.76
N ASN A 148 2.63 4.78 12.75
CA ASN A 148 2.29 5.34 14.03
C ASN A 148 3.52 5.46 14.94
N VAL A 149 3.92 6.69 15.24
CA VAL A 149 4.97 6.97 16.22
C VAL A 149 4.33 7.61 17.45
N LYS A 150 3.85 6.77 18.38
CA LYS A 150 3.22 7.20 19.65
C LYS A 150 2.01 8.13 19.44
N GLY A 151 1.14 7.78 18.51
CA GLY A 151 -0.04 8.56 18.13
C GLY A 151 0.23 9.62 17.05
N GLU A 152 1.50 9.88 16.70
CA GLU A 152 1.87 10.84 15.66
C GLU A 152 2.12 10.14 14.32
N PRO A 153 1.54 10.63 13.21
CA PRO A 153 1.72 10.03 11.89
C PRO A 153 3.09 10.37 11.29
N ASP A 154 3.92 9.36 11.02
CA ASP A 154 5.20 9.48 10.33
C ASP A 154 5.13 8.91 8.91
N TYR A 155 5.31 9.75 7.88
CA TYR A 155 5.18 9.37 6.48
C TYR A 155 6.29 8.41 6.05
N GLN A 156 5.93 7.14 5.81
CA GLN A 156 6.91 6.07 5.54
C GLN A 156 7.07 5.71 4.08
N ALA A 157 5.98 5.65 3.32
CA ALA A 157 6.00 5.05 2.00
C ALA A 157 4.84 5.55 1.15
N GLN A 158 5.01 5.40 -0.17
CA GLN A 158 3.99 5.71 -1.14
C GLN A 158 4.08 4.84 -2.39
N VAL A 159 2.98 4.75 -3.13
CA VAL A 159 2.94 4.24 -4.49
C VAL A 159 2.01 5.12 -5.33
N ASP A 160 2.45 5.46 -6.53
CA ASP A 160 1.66 6.22 -7.47
C ASP A 160 0.65 5.29 -8.14
N LEU A 161 -0.64 5.61 -8.03
CA LEU A 161 -1.71 4.85 -8.68
C LEU A 161 -1.98 5.35 -10.10
N GLY A 162 -1.53 6.57 -10.42
CA GLY A 162 -1.59 7.14 -11.76
C GLY A 162 -2.56 8.31 -11.88
N ASP A 163 -2.80 8.72 -13.13
CA ASP A 163 -3.71 9.79 -13.48
C ASP A 163 -5.16 9.27 -13.55
N ARG A 164 -6.12 10.06 -13.07
CA ARG A 164 -7.57 9.76 -13.07
C ARG A 164 -7.91 8.38 -12.53
N THR A 165 -7.23 7.97 -11.46
CA THR A 165 -7.37 6.65 -10.86
C THR A 165 -8.09 6.76 -9.51
N PRO A 166 -9.41 7.07 -9.48
CA PRO A 166 -10.12 7.29 -8.23
C PRO A 166 -10.17 6.00 -7.42
N VAL A 167 -9.81 6.13 -6.14
CA VAL A 167 -9.88 5.02 -5.19
C VAL A 167 -11.30 4.96 -4.62
N GLU A 168 -11.89 3.78 -4.67
CA GLU A 168 -13.23 3.50 -4.15
C GLU A 168 -13.16 3.07 -2.69
N SER A 169 -12.19 2.24 -2.31
CA SER A 169 -12.02 1.78 -0.93
C SER A 169 -10.59 1.40 -0.58
N VAL A 170 -10.30 1.47 0.74
CA VAL A 170 -9.04 1.05 1.36
C VAL A 170 -9.40 0.27 2.62
N SER A 171 -8.71 -0.83 2.88
CA SER A 171 -8.79 -1.57 4.15
C SER A 171 -7.42 -2.07 4.56
N VAL A 172 -7.19 -2.24 5.86
CA VAL A 172 -5.95 -2.82 6.41
C VAL A 172 -6.27 -4.01 7.29
N ARG A 173 -5.71 -5.18 6.95
CA ARG A 173 -5.86 -6.44 7.69
C ARG A 173 -4.59 -7.28 7.55
N GLY A 174 -4.11 -7.85 8.65
CA GLY A 174 -2.99 -8.80 8.66
C GLY A 174 -1.70 -8.25 8.04
N GLY A 175 -1.33 -6.99 8.33
CA GLY A 175 -0.13 -6.37 7.77
C GLY A 175 -0.23 -6.01 6.29
N ARG A 176 -1.44 -6.02 5.70
CA ARG A 176 -1.67 -5.75 4.28
C ARG A 176 -2.77 -4.73 4.07
N ALA A 177 -2.57 -3.88 3.07
CA ALA A 177 -3.57 -2.94 2.61
C ALA A 177 -4.26 -3.49 1.36
N THR A 178 -5.58 -3.58 1.36
CA THR A 178 -6.36 -3.87 0.15
C THR A 178 -6.99 -2.59 -0.35
N VAL A 179 -6.76 -2.26 -1.62
CA VAL A 179 -7.20 -1.02 -2.25
C VAL A 179 -8.01 -1.36 -3.49
N VAL A 180 -9.21 -0.81 -3.59
CA VAL A 180 -10.06 -0.93 -4.77
C VAL A 180 -10.11 0.41 -5.47
N TYR A 181 -9.78 0.45 -6.75
CA TYR A 181 -9.73 1.68 -7.53
C TYR A 181 -10.08 1.46 -9.00
N LEU A 182 -10.54 2.52 -9.66
CA LEU A 182 -10.78 2.50 -11.10
C LEU A 182 -9.51 2.88 -11.84
N THR A 183 -9.22 2.17 -12.93
CA THR A 183 -8.10 2.41 -13.81
C THR A 183 -8.47 2.04 -15.25
N ARG A 184 -7.50 2.11 -16.14
CA ARG A 184 -7.69 1.96 -17.58
C ARG A 184 -6.86 0.80 -18.15
N PRO A 185 -7.31 0.17 -19.24
CA PRO A 185 -6.44 -0.68 -20.05
C PRO A 185 -5.18 0.08 -20.50
N ALA A 186 -4.06 -0.61 -20.63
CA ALA A 186 -2.78 0.03 -20.98
C ALA A 186 -2.86 0.86 -22.28
N ASP A 187 -3.60 0.36 -23.27
CA ASP A 187 -3.69 0.93 -24.61
C ASP A 187 -4.95 1.79 -24.84
N SER A 188 -5.71 2.10 -23.79
CA SER A 188 -6.94 2.90 -23.92
C SER A 188 -6.70 4.42 -23.82
N SER A 189 -7.74 5.18 -24.16
CA SER A 189 -7.79 6.63 -23.92
C SER A 189 -7.66 6.97 -22.43
N MET A 190 -7.06 8.13 -22.11
CA MET A 190 -6.96 8.65 -20.74
C MET A 190 -8.31 9.00 -20.09
N ALA A 191 -9.41 8.98 -20.86
CA ALA A 191 -10.76 9.18 -20.33
C ALA A 191 -11.46 7.86 -19.94
N GLU A 192 -10.94 6.71 -20.38
CA GLU A 192 -11.62 5.43 -20.20
C GLU A 192 -11.23 4.76 -18.88
N LEU A 193 -12.14 4.70 -17.91
CA LEU A 193 -11.95 4.03 -16.62
C LEU A 193 -12.74 2.73 -16.54
N SER A 194 -12.46 1.80 -17.45
CA SER A 194 -13.22 0.56 -17.65
C SER A 194 -12.73 -0.63 -16.81
N ILE A 195 -11.69 -0.45 -15.98
CA ILE A 195 -11.16 -1.50 -15.10
C ILE A 195 -11.34 -1.09 -13.63
N ARG A 196 -12.01 -1.94 -12.85
CA ARG A 196 -11.94 -1.91 -11.38
C ARG A 196 -10.86 -2.87 -10.93
N ARG A 197 -9.79 -2.33 -10.38
CA ARG A 197 -8.68 -3.10 -9.81
C ARG A 197 -8.85 -3.25 -8.31
N THR A 198 -8.68 -4.48 -7.81
CA THR A 198 -8.48 -4.76 -6.38
C THR A 198 -7.04 -5.19 -6.18
N ALA A 199 -6.22 -4.32 -5.59
CA ALA A 199 -4.79 -4.55 -5.37
C ALA A 199 -4.48 -4.72 -3.88
N VAL A 200 -3.52 -5.59 -3.58
CA VAL A 200 -3.03 -5.86 -2.22
C VAL A 200 -1.60 -5.35 -2.11
N TYR A 201 -1.37 -4.45 -1.15
CA TYR A 201 -0.07 -3.87 -0.87
C TYR A 201 0.46 -4.30 0.50
N GLN A 202 1.78 -4.34 0.62
CA GLN A 202 2.47 -4.55 1.88
C GLN A 202 3.55 -3.49 2.08
N LEU A 203 3.61 -2.96 3.30
CA LEU A 203 4.68 -2.06 3.71
C LEU A 203 5.98 -2.86 3.92
N ARG A 204 7.05 -2.44 3.26
CA ARG A 204 8.39 -3.02 3.38
C ARG A 204 9.42 -1.91 3.50
N GLY A 205 9.80 -1.60 4.74
CA GLY A 205 10.64 -0.43 5.03
C GLY A 205 9.97 0.84 4.52
N THR A 206 10.60 1.52 3.56
CA THR A 206 10.11 2.77 2.97
C THR A 206 9.35 2.58 1.65
N THR A 207 8.86 1.37 1.37
CA THR A 207 8.16 1.04 0.12
C THR A 207 6.80 0.39 0.39
N LEU A 208 5.80 0.70 -0.44
CA LEU A 208 4.56 -0.04 -0.53
C LEU A 208 4.65 -0.95 -1.76
N ALA A 209 4.93 -2.24 -1.53
CA ALA A 209 5.03 -3.21 -2.60
C ALA A 209 3.64 -3.78 -2.91
N GLU A 210 3.22 -3.72 -4.19
CA GLU A 210 2.07 -4.49 -4.65
C GLU A 210 2.42 -5.98 -4.64
N LEU A 211 1.63 -6.77 -3.93
CA LEU A 211 1.80 -8.22 -3.85
C LEU A 211 0.99 -8.94 -4.93
N SER A 212 -0.21 -8.44 -5.21
CA SER A 212 -1.13 -8.99 -6.19
C SER A 212 -2.21 -7.97 -6.55
N HIS A 213 -2.88 -8.19 -7.68
CA HIS A 213 -4.12 -7.53 -8.00
C HIS A 213 -5.06 -8.44 -8.78
N THR A 214 -6.32 -8.04 -8.86
CA THR A 214 -7.32 -8.59 -9.77
C THR A 214 -8.04 -7.45 -10.46
N ASP A 215 -8.36 -7.65 -11.73
CA ASP A 215 -9.01 -6.66 -12.57
C ASP A 215 -10.38 -7.17 -13.03
N ALA A 216 -11.41 -6.37 -12.79
CA ALA A 216 -12.76 -6.61 -13.28
C ALA A 216 -13.16 -5.50 -14.25
N ARG A 217 -13.78 -5.86 -15.37
CA ARG A 217 -14.35 -4.85 -16.28
C ARG A 217 -15.57 -4.19 -15.63
N VAL A 218 -15.67 -2.88 -15.76
CA VAL A 218 -16.83 -2.10 -15.34
C VAL A 218 -17.53 -1.60 -16.59
N ALA A 219 -18.75 -2.08 -16.83
CA ALA A 219 -19.59 -1.57 -17.90
C ALA A 219 -20.10 -0.16 -17.52
N GLY A 220 -19.93 0.81 -18.42
CA GLY A 220 -20.53 2.15 -18.28
C GLY A 220 -19.60 3.31 -17.90
N ALA A 221 -18.27 3.14 -17.95
CA ALA A 221 -17.33 4.28 -17.84
C ALA A 221 -16.96 4.91 -19.20
N SER A 222 -17.33 4.26 -20.29
CA SER A 222 -17.32 4.81 -21.65
C SER A 222 -18.76 5.14 -22.02
N GLY A 223 -19.09 6.43 -22.07
CA GLY A 223 -20.34 6.85 -22.69
C GLY A 223 -20.28 6.52 -24.17
N ASP A 224 -21.18 5.68 -24.65
CA ASP A 224 -21.53 5.54 -26.07
C ASP A 224 -22.95 4.96 -26.14
N GLY A 225 -23.92 5.86 -26.16
CA GLY A 225 -25.22 5.57 -26.75
C GLY A 225 -25.12 5.86 -28.24
N ASP A 226 -24.51 4.97 -29.00
CA ASP A 226 -24.81 4.82 -30.43
C ASP A 226 -24.45 3.42 -30.91
N SER A 227 -25.35 2.47 -30.60
CA SER A 227 -25.46 1.25 -31.38
C SER A 227 -26.34 1.56 -32.58
N ALA A 228 -25.74 2.11 -33.65
CA ALA A 228 -26.32 2.05 -34.97
C ALA A 228 -25.89 0.72 -35.61
N ASP A 229 -26.70 -0.28 -35.30
CA ASP A 229 -26.87 -1.52 -36.04
C ASP A 229 -26.94 -1.22 -37.55
N SER A 230 -25.97 -1.75 -38.30
CA SER A 230 -26.01 -1.83 -39.76
C SER A 230 -27.01 -2.91 -40.16
N GLY A 231 -28.29 -2.62 -39.99
CA GLY A 231 -29.41 -3.42 -40.44
C GLY A 231 -29.90 -2.94 -41.81
N THR A 232 -29.62 -3.74 -42.82
CA THR A 232 -30.20 -3.84 -44.16
C THR A 232 -31.47 -3.02 -44.42
N ALA A 233 -31.39 -2.13 -45.41
CA ALA A 233 -32.52 -1.44 -46.03
C ALA A 233 -33.49 -2.43 -46.70
N PRO A 234 -34.81 -2.23 -46.57
CA PRO A 234 -35.76 -2.67 -47.58
C PRO A 234 -36.11 -1.51 -48.51
N ASP A 235 -35.94 -1.76 -49.81
CA ASP A 235 -36.50 -1.00 -50.91
C ASP A 235 -38.00 -0.73 -50.69
N SER A 236 -38.42 0.52 -50.83
CA SER A 236 -39.78 0.80 -51.30
C SER A 236 -39.86 2.12 -52.06
N PRO A 237 -40.43 2.10 -53.29
CA PRO A 237 -40.49 3.24 -54.17
C PRO A 237 -41.78 4.02 -53.95
N TYR A 238 -41.71 5.27 -53.52
CA TYR A 238 -42.80 6.22 -53.79
C TYR A 238 -42.30 7.67 -53.73
N SER A 239 -41.91 8.19 -54.89
CA SER A 239 -42.10 9.61 -55.23
C SER A 239 -43.52 9.74 -55.81
N PRO A 240 -44.26 10.83 -55.54
CA PRO A 240 -44.02 12.03 -56.34
C PRO A 240 -44.30 13.41 -55.69
N THR A 241 -43.87 14.42 -56.45
CA THR A 241 -44.42 15.78 -56.58
C THR A 241 -44.08 16.88 -55.56
N ARG A 242 -42.93 17.50 -55.83
CA ARG A 242 -42.74 18.93 -56.15
C ARG A 242 -43.99 19.83 -56.04
N THR A 243 -43.98 20.75 -55.08
CA THR A 243 -44.60 22.07 -55.25
C THR A 243 -43.76 23.15 -54.55
N ARG A 244 -43.35 24.12 -55.36
CA ARG A 244 -42.45 25.23 -55.03
C ARG A 244 -43.27 26.51 -55.24
N ARG A 245 -43.34 27.41 -54.24
CA ARG A 245 -43.52 28.89 -54.34
C ARG A 245 -44.16 29.45 -53.05
N PRO A 246 -44.10 30.78 -52.79
CA PRO A 246 -43.00 31.72 -52.99
C PRO A 246 -42.75 32.60 -51.74
N ARG A 247 -41.61 33.31 -51.72
CA ARG A 247 -41.36 34.45 -50.83
C ARG A 247 -42.15 35.69 -51.28
N SER A 248 -42.73 36.40 -50.32
CA SER A 248 -43.16 37.81 -50.34
C SER A 248 -43.01 38.28 -48.89
N ARG A 249 -42.54 39.48 -48.54
CA ARG A 249 -42.23 40.71 -49.27
C ARG A 249 -41.18 41.46 -48.46
#